data_AF-A0A7V4QSK5-F1
#
_entry.id   AF-A0A7V4QSK5-F1
#
_cell.length_a   1.000
_cell.length_b   1.000
_cell.length_c   1.000
_cell.angle_alpha   90.00
_cell.angle_beta   90.00
_cell.angle_gamma   90.00
#
_symmetry.space_group_name_H-M   'P 1'
#
loop_
_entity.id
_entity.type
_entity.pdbx_description
1 polymer ?
#
loop_
_entity_poly.entity_id
_entity_poly.type
_entity_poly.pdbx_seq_one_letter_code
_entity_poly.pdbx_strand_id
1 'polypeptide(L)' 'MRNDITRIYVDKKLRDLLRDIQRDIALEIKKKYNLEKITIYGTVASNVLVSKFNSKKKIRFKIKKINSREGIIELI' A
#
# COMPACT_ATOMS: atom_id res chain seq x y z
N MET A 1 8.95 -4.18 -32.90
CA MET A 1 9.47 -3.66 -31.62
C MET A 1 9.53 -4.81 -30.63
N ARG A 2 10.73 -5.17 -30.16
CA ARG A 2 10.88 -6.17 -29.08
C ARG A 2 10.50 -5.49 -27.77
N ASN A 3 9.51 -6.03 -27.07
CA ASN A 3 9.19 -5.59 -25.71
C ASN A 3 10.30 -6.10 -24.78
N ASP A 4 11.20 -5.21 -24.39
CA ASP A 4 12.19 -5.49 -23.34
C ASP A 4 11.47 -5.56 -21.99
N ILE A 5 11.01 -6.77 -21.65
CA ILE A 5 10.46 -7.05 -20.33
C ILE A 5 11.64 -7.14 -19.35
N THR A 6 11.98 -6.02 -18.71
CA THR A 6 12.92 -6.00 -17.58
C THR A 6 12.30 -6.78 -16.41
N ARG A 7 12.65 -8.07 -16.31
CA ARG A 7 12.31 -8.91 -15.14
C ARG A 7 13.18 -8.47 -13.96
N ILE A 8 12.64 -7.56 -13.15
CA ILE A 8 13.28 -7.17 -11.89
C ILE A 8 13.10 -8.33 -10.91
N TYR A 9 14.19 -9.00 -10.53
CA TYR A 9 14.22 -9.93 -9.40
C TYR A 9 14.04 -9.13 -8.12
N VAL A 10 12.78 -9.03 -7.66
CA VAL A 10 12.43 -8.39 -6.39
C VAL A 10 12.96 -9.28 -5.27
N ASP A 11 14.15 -8.93 -4.77
CA ASP A 11 14.83 -9.56 -3.65
C ASP A 11 13.87 -9.68 -2.44
N LYS A 12 14.00 -10.75 -1.64
CA LYS A 12 13.13 -11.02 -0.47
C LYS A 12 12.98 -9.77 0.40
N LYS A 13 14.06 -9.01 0.55
CA LYS A 13 14.11 -7.75 1.31
C LYS A 13 13.09 -6.70 0.86
N LEU A 14 12.87 -6.51 -0.45
CA LEU A 14 11.89 -5.53 -0.94
C LEU A 14 10.46 -6.01 -0.70
N ARG A 15 10.22 -7.32 -0.85
CA ARG A 15 8.91 -7.92 -0.56
C ARG A 15 8.55 -7.78 0.92
N ASP A 16 9.51 -8.04 1.80
CA ASP A 16 9.32 -7.93 3.25
C ASP A 16 9.07 -6.47 3.64
N LEU A 17 9.85 -5.53 3.10
CA LEU A 17 9.62 -4.09 3.33
C LEU A 17 8.22 -3.62 2.88
N LEU A 18 7.76 -4.07 1.70
CA LEU A 18 6.42 -3.73 1.22
C LEU A 18 5.33 -4.31 2.13
N ARG A 19 5.53 -5.51 2.69
CA ARG A 19 4.59 -6.13 3.63
C ARG A 19 4.54 -5.39 4.97
N ASP A 20 5.68 -4.92 5.46
CA ASP A 20 5.75 -4.14 6.69
C ASP A 20 5.02 -2.81 6.52
N ILE A 21 5.25 -2.11 5.40
CA ILE A 21 4.51 -0.90 5.04
C ILE A 21 3.00 -1.17 4.99
N GLN A 22 2.57 -2.28 4.38
CA GLN A 22 1.15 -2.66 4.36
C GLN A 22 0.59 -2.89 5.76
N ARG A 23 1.34 -3.56 6.64
CA ARG A 23 0.91 -3.81 8.02
C ARG A 23 0.76 -2.51 8.81
N ASP A 24 1.73 -1.62 8.72
CA ASP A 24 1.72 -0.35 9.45
C ASP A 24 0.52 0.52 9.05
N ILE A 25 0.30 0.66 7.73
CA ILE A 25 -0.85 1.41 7.21
C ILE A 25 -2.16 0.73 7.63
N ALA A 26 -2.23 -0.60 7.56
CA ALA A 26 -3.44 -1.33 7.96
C ALA A 26 -3.80 -1.08 9.43
N LEU A 27 -2.81 -1.11 10.34
CA LEU A 27 -3.02 -0.85 11.76
C LEU A 27 -3.53 0.57 12.01
N GLU A 28 -2.89 1.57 11.39
CA GLU A 28 -3.27 2.97 11.56
C GLU A 28 -4.70 3.22 11.06
N ILE A 29 -5.04 2.72 9.87
CA ILE A 29 -6.36 2.94 9.27
C ILE A 29 -7.45 2.16 10.01
N LYS A 30 -7.19 0.91 10.44
CA LYS A 30 -8.14 0.14 11.26
C LYS A 30 -8.50 0.91 12.52
N LYS A 31 -7.50 1.43 13.23
CA LYS A 31 -7.71 2.22 14.45
C LYS A 31 -8.48 3.51 14.17
N LYS A 32 -8.11 4.24 13.11
CA LYS A 32 -8.71 5.54 12.77
C LYS A 32 -10.18 5.43 12.31
N TYR A 33 -10.54 4.35 11.61
CA TYR A 33 -11.88 4.18 11.05
C TYR A 33 -12.72 3.10 11.75
N ASN A 34 -12.22 2.56 12.87
CA ASN A 34 -12.82 1.46 13.63
C ASN A 34 -13.16 0.24 12.74
N LEU A 35 -12.21 -0.17 11.90
CA LEU A 35 -12.36 -1.32 11.00
C LEU A 35 -11.67 -2.55 11.60
N GLU A 36 -12.29 -3.71 11.47
CA GLU A 36 -11.69 -5.00 11.84
C GLU A 36 -10.78 -5.51 10.72
N LYS A 37 -11.14 -5.24 9.45
CA LYS A 37 -10.40 -5.68 8.28
C LYS A 37 -10.22 -4.55 7.28
N ILE A 38 -9.03 -4.50 6.68
CA ILE A 38 -8.76 -3.60 5.58
C ILE A 38 -7.90 -4.28 4.52
N THR A 39 -8.30 -4.13 3.26
CA THR A 39 -7.55 -4.63 2.12
C THR A 39 -6.68 -3.51 1.56
N ILE A 40 -5.38 -3.76 1.46
CA ILE A 40 -4.40 -2.82 0.91
C ILE A 40 -3.69 -3.50 -0.26
N TYR A 41 -3.87 -2.96 -1.47
CA TYR A 41 -3.20 -3.50 -2.65
C TYR A 41 -1.70 -3.21 -2.62
N GLY A 42 -0.89 -4.07 -3.26
CA GLY A 42 0.56 -3.87 -3.35
C GLY A 42 0.96 -2.54 -3.98
N THR A 43 0.14 -2.02 -4.89
CA THR A 43 0.31 -0.71 -5.52
C THR A 43 0.32 0.45 -4.52
N VAL A 44 -0.50 0.38 -3.46
CA VAL A 44 -0.51 1.38 -2.38
C VAL A 44 0.82 1.38 -1.64
N ALA A 45 1.31 0.20 -1.26
CA ALA A 45 2.57 0.07 -0.53
C ALA A 45 3.77 0.53 -1.37
N SER A 46 3.79 0.18 -2.66
CA SER A 46 4.82 0.66 -3.59
C SER A 46 4.81 2.18 -3.72
N ASN A 47 3.64 2.81 -3.80
CA ASN A 47 3.54 4.27 -3.85
C ASN A 47 3.99 4.94 -2.54
N VAL A 48 3.72 4.32 -1.40
CA VAL A 48 4.24 4.76 -0.09
C VAL A 48 5.75 4.71 -0.06
N LEU A 49 6.33 3.60 -0.49
CA LEU A 49 7.77 3.44 -0.57
C LEU A 49 8.40 4.48 -1.50
N VAL A 50 7.89 4.62 -2.72
CA VAL A 50 8.37 5.60 -3.71
C VAL A 50 8.25 7.03 -3.19
N SER A 51 7.18 7.36 -2.48
CA SER A 51 7.00 8.70 -1.91
C SER A 51 7.98 8.97 -0.76
N LYS A 52 8.26 7.96 0.07
CA LYS A 52 9.26 8.05 1.13
C LYS A 52 10.66 8.32 0.56
N PHE A 53 11.03 7.63 -0.53
CA PHE A 53 12.30 7.89 -1.23
C PHE A 53 12.35 9.26 -1.90
N ASN A 54 11.25 9.70 -2.51
CA ASN A 54 11.17 11.00 -3.16
C ASN A 54 10.93 12.17 -2.19
N SER A 55 11.04 11.95 -0.87
CA SER A 55 10.75 12.95 0.17
C SER A 55 9.36 13.60 0.03
N LYS A 56 8.42 12.93 -0.64
CA LYS A 56 7.03 13.37 -0.77
C LYS A 56 6.35 13.12 0.57
N LYS A 57 6.03 14.21 1.27
CA LYS A 57 5.48 14.18 2.64
C LYS A 57 4.03 13.72 2.74
N LYS A 58 3.28 13.69 1.63
CA LYS A 58 1.84 13.39 1.64
C LYS A 58 1.47 12.52 0.46
N ILE A 59 0.73 11.45 0.76
CA ILE A 59 0.06 10.62 -0.24
C ILE A 59 -1.41 10.64 0.11
N ARG A 60 -2.25 10.85 -0.90
CA ARG A 60 -3.69 10.84 -0.73
C ARG A 60 -4.20 9.45 -1.08
N PHE A 61 -4.95 8.86 -0.16
CA PHE A 61 -5.65 7.60 -0.38
C PHE A 61 -7.13 7.83 -0.13
N LYS A 62 -7.96 7.09 -0.86
CA LYS A 62 -9.39 6.97 -0.60
C LYS A 62 -9.63 5.67 0.14
N ILE A 63 -10.52 5.68 1.13
CA ILE A 63 -10.98 4.46 1.79
C ILE A 63 -12.40 4.19 1.32
N LYS A 64 -12.57 3.08 0.61
CA LYS A 64 -13.89 2.57 0.22
C LYS A 64 -14.35 1.58 1.28
N LYS A 65 -15.34 1.96 2.09
CA LYS A 65 -15.96 1.03 3.04
C LYS A 65 -16.79 0.01 2.27
N ILE A 66 -16.57 -1.27 2.56
CA ILE A 66 -17.38 -2.37 2.02
C ILE A 66 -18.61 -2.56 2.92
N ASN A 67 -18.40 -2.49 4.24
CA ASN A 67 -19.45 -2.56 5.25
C ASN A 67 -19.02 -1.75 6.50
N SER A 68 -19.70 -1.95 7.63
CA SER A 68 -19.42 -1.24 8.88
C SER A 68 -18.06 -1.55 9.51
N ARG A 69 -17.44 -2.70 9.18
CA ARG A 69 -16.21 -3.20 9.79
C ARG A 69 -15.09 -3.52 8.78
N GLU A 70 -15.35 -3.39 7.49
CA GLU A 70 -14.41 -3.71 6.41
C GLU A 70 -14.26 -2.56 5.40
N GLY A 71 -13.03 -2.35 4.93
CA GLY A 71 -12.73 -1.37 3.90
C GLY A 71 -11.59 -1.76 2.95
N ILE A 72 -11.43 -0.98 1.89
CA ILE A 72 -10.35 -1.10 0.89
C ILE A 72 -9.65 0.26 0.78
N ILE A 73 -8.32 0.24 0.77
CA ILE A 73 -7.52 1.43 0.42
C ILE A 73 -7.34 1.48 -1.10
N GLU A 74 -7.82 2.57 -1.70
CA GLU A 74 -7.66 2.88 -3.11
C GLU A 74 -6.73 4.10 -3.27
N LEU A 75 -5.83 4.02 -4.26
CA LEU A 75 -5.06 5.19 -4.70
C LEU A 75 -6.00 6.16 -5.42
N ILE A 76 -5.76 7.45 -5.23
CA ILE A 76 -6.43 8.54 -5.98
C ILE A 76 -5.52 8.95 -7.13
#